data_AF-A0A9X2GKA9-F1
#
_entry.id   AF-A0A9X2GKA9-F1
#
_cell.length_a   1.000
_cell.length_b   1.000
_cell.length_c   1.000
_cell.angle_alpha   90.00
_cell.angle_beta   90.00
_cell.angle_gamma   90.00
#
_symmetry.space_group_name_H-M   'P 1'
#
loop_
_entity.id
_entity.type
_entity.pdbx_description
1 polymer ?
#
loop_
_entity_poly.entity_id
_entity_poly.type
_entity_poly.pdbx_seq_one_letter_code
_entity_poly.pdbx_strand_id
1 'polypeptide(L)'
;MKRFAAVALILPALLAGCQEGASSSRKYSTGGDPTDSPCDRVVSAIGYAGLMLEPKGQEDRQNFEDAVIGRLAEAHGITSEFGDRLPGSLREAAETVRSTTGALSKNDVPRERQVALLRQYRAAADRIVAECGG
;
A
#
# COMPACT_ATOMS: atom_id res chain seq x y z
N MET A 1 21.98 22.64 -64.85
CA MET A 1 20.93 23.69 -64.78
C MET A 1 19.63 23.07 -64.26
N LYS A 2 18.86 23.82 -63.46
CA LYS A 2 17.58 23.51 -62.75
C LYS A 2 17.78 22.84 -61.37
N ARG A 3 17.86 23.60 -60.27
CA ARG A 3 16.84 24.40 -59.52
C ARG A 3 16.09 23.57 -58.47
N PHE A 4 16.39 23.93 -57.22
CA PHE A 4 15.79 23.71 -55.91
C PHE A 4 14.33 23.22 -55.83
N ALA A 5 14.10 22.33 -54.86
CA ALA A 5 12.93 22.42 -53.97
C ALA A 5 13.39 22.03 -52.55
N ALA A 6 13.55 23.05 -51.71
CA ALA A 6 13.65 22.90 -50.27
C ALA A 6 12.27 22.46 -49.76
N VAL A 7 12.18 21.30 -49.10
CA VAL A 7 10.99 20.93 -48.32
C VAL A 7 11.29 21.23 -46.87
N ALA A 8 10.41 22.05 -46.31
CA ALA A 8 10.56 22.75 -45.06
C ALA A 8 10.63 21.79 -43.86
N LEU A 9 11.53 22.15 -42.93
CA LEU A 9 11.32 21.97 -41.50
C LEU A 9 9.87 22.35 -41.14
N ILE A 10 9.15 21.48 -40.43
CA ILE A 10 8.23 21.77 -39.32
C ILE A 10 7.64 20.41 -38.92
N LEU A 11 8.20 19.82 -37.85
CA LEU A 11 7.42 18.98 -36.93
C LEU A 11 8.10 18.85 -35.54
N PRO A 12 8.56 19.93 -34.87
CA PRO A 12 8.80 19.89 -33.44
C PRO A 12 7.51 20.28 -32.71
N ALA A 13 6.48 19.43 -32.76
CA ALA A 13 5.23 19.68 -32.02
C ALA A 13 4.51 18.41 -31.52
N LEU A 14 5.01 17.21 -31.84
CA LEU A 14 4.44 15.95 -31.33
C LEU A 14 5.15 15.40 -30.07
N LEU A 15 6.13 16.15 -29.53
CA LEU A 15 6.80 15.81 -28.27
C LEU A 15 6.32 16.67 -27.09
N ALA A 16 5.29 17.50 -27.28
CA ALA A 16 4.60 18.24 -26.22
C ALA A 16 3.43 17.44 -25.60
N GLY A 17 3.50 16.11 -25.66
CA GLY A 17 2.55 15.18 -25.04
C GLY A 17 3.03 14.60 -23.71
N CYS A 18 4.27 14.89 -23.29
CA CYS A 18 4.70 14.68 -21.91
C CYS A 18 4.08 15.80 -21.06
N GLN A 19 2.81 15.63 -20.70
CA GLN A 19 2.22 16.49 -19.67
C GLN A 19 2.95 16.24 -18.36
N GLU A 20 3.95 17.08 -18.07
CA GLU A 20 4.19 17.60 -16.74
C GLU A 20 2.84 18.02 -16.13
N GLY A 21 2.29 17.21 -15.21
CA GLY A 21 1.01 17.55 -14.59
C GLY A 21 0.27 16.41 -13.89
N ALA A 22 0.64 15.14 -14.13
CA ALA A 22 0.25 14.10 -13.20
C ALA A 22 1.13 14.23 -11.95
N SER A 23 0.71 15.06 -11.00
CA SER A 23 1.02 14.76 -9.60
C SER A 23 0.53 13.34 -9.39
N SER A 24 1.44 12.37 -9.52
CA SER A 24 1.15 10.98 -9.21
C SER A 24 1.09 10.91 -7.69
N SER A 25 0.08 11.54 -7.08
CA SER A 25 -0.38 11.12 -5.76
C SER A 25 -0.56 9.62 -5.91
N ARG A 26 0.27 8.86 -5.20
CA ARG A 26 0.43 7.42 -5.32
C ARG A 26 -0.95 6.81 -5.04
N LYS A 27 -1.78 6.67 -6.07
CA LYS A 27 -3.19 6.30 -5.94
C LYS A 27 -3.23 4.79 -5.84
N TYR A 28 -3.54 4.29 -4.66
CA TYR A 28 -3.64 2.86 -4.43
C TYR A 28 -4.99 2.39 -5.00
N SER A 29 -4.97 1.36 -5.84
CA SER A 29 -6.21 0.71 -6.27
C SER A 29 -6.73 -0.14 -5.12
N THR A 30 -7.47 0.50 -4.21
CA THR A 30 -7.99 -0.11 -2.98
C THR A 30 -9.37 -0.76 -3.16
N GLY A 31 -9.97 -0.63 -4.35
CA GLY A 31 -11.34 -1.11 -4.60
C GLY A 31 -12.40 -0.41 -3.74
N GLY A 32 -12.06 0.72 -3.12
CA GLY A 32 -12.96 1.45 -2.24
C GLY A 32 -13.29 2.86 -2.66
N ASP A 33 -14.48 3.30 -2.25
CA ASP A 33 -14.89 4.68 -2.43
C ASP A 33 -14.04 5.53 -1.48
N PRO A 34 -13.39 6.60 -1.96
CA PRO A 34 -12.64 7.50 -1.09
C PRO A 34 -13.48 8.09 0.05
N THR A 35 -14.81 8.08 -0.03
CA THR A 35 -15.72 8.56 1.01
C THR A 35 -16.08 7.50 2.06
N ASP A 36 -15.62 6.26 1.91
CA ASP A 36 -15.85 5.20 2.89
C ASP A 36 -15.22 5.54 4.25
N SER A 37 -15.82 4.98 5.31
CA SER A 37 -15.29 5.04 6.68
C SER A 37 -13.83 4.56 6.71
N PRO A 38 -12.87 5.41 7.11
CA PRO A 38 -11.47 5.00 7.21
C PRO A 38 -11.27 3.84 8.20
N CYS A 39 -12.01 3.85 9.32
CA CYS A 39 -11.98 2.77 10.30
C CYS A 39 -12.46 1.45 9.68
N ASP A 40 -13.61 1.44 9.01
CA ASP A 40 -14.17 0.21 8.42
C ASP A 40 -13.23 -0.36 7.37
N ARG A 41 -12.65 0.51 6.53
CA ARG A 41 -11.70 0.12 5.50
C ARG A 41 -10.45 -0.51 6.07
N VAL A 42 -9.80 0.14 7.04
CA VAL A 42 -8.55 -0.37 7.63
C VAL A 42 -8.81 -1.62 8.47
N VAL A 43 -9.88 -1.67 9.27
CA VAL A 43 -10.24 -2.85 10.07
C VAL A 43 -10.59 -4.04 9.18
N SER A 44 -11.37 -3.83 8.11
CA SER A 44 -11.69 -4.87 7.13
C SER A 44 -10.43 -5.44 6.49
N ALA A 45 -9.50 -4.59 6.05
CA ALA A 45 -8.24 -5.03 5.46
C ALA A 45 -7.35 -5.80 6.45
N ILE A 46 -7.26 -5.35 7.70
CA ILE A 46 -6.56 -6.08 8.79
C ILE A 46 -7.17 -7.47 8.99
N GLY A 47 -8.50 -7.54 9.10
CA GLY A 47 -9.22 -8.80 9.29
C GLY A 47 -9.02 -9.76 8.12
N TYR A 48 -9.05 -9.22 6.90
CA TYR A 48 -8.86 -10.01 5.69
C TYR A 48 -7.43 -10.56 5.54
N ALA A 49 -6.42 -9.76 5.88
CA ALA A 49 -5.05 -10.25 5.99
C ALA A 49 -4.92 -11.31 7.10
N GLY A 50 -5.60 -11.12 8.22
CA GLY A 50 -5.65 -12.06 9.34
C GLY A 50 -6.09 -13.48 8.96
N LEU A 51 -6.94 -13.65 7.93
CA LEU A 51 -7.38 -14.97 7.46
C LEU A 51 -6.26 -15.85 6.90
N MET A 52 -5.15 -15.25 6.46
CA MET A 52 -4.00 -15.96 5.89
C MET A 52 -2.83 -16.10 6.86
N LEU A 53 -2.93 -15.47 8.03
CA LEU A 53 -1.86 -15.48 9.02
C LEU A 53 -2.07 -16.62 10.00
N GLU A 54 -0.96 -17.20 10.46
CA GLU A 54 -0.94 -18.12 11.59
C GLU A 54 -1.58 -17.47 12.83
N PRO A 55 -2.02 -18.23 13.84
CA PRO A 55 -2.53 -17.64 15.07
C PRO A 55 -1.51 -16.71 15.75
N LYS A 56 -2.00 -15.72 16.51
CA LYS A 56 -1.15 -14.80 17.27
C LYS A 56 -0.28 -15.57 18.25
N GLY A 57 1.00 -15.18 18.35
CA GLY A 57 2.01 -15.90 19.14
C GLY A 57 2.68 -17.06 18.40
N GLN A 58 2.31 -17.31 17.15
CA GLN A 58 2.91 -18.34 16.29
C GLN A 58 3.63 -17.72 15.08
N GLU A 59 4.12 -16.48 15.20
CA GLU A 59 4.74 -15.76 14.08
C GLU A 59 5.97 -16.50 13.52
N ASP A 60 6.71 -17.23 14.36
CA ASP A 60 7.86 -18.04 13.92
C ASP A 60 7.47 -19.22 13.02
N ARG A 61 6.19 -19.60 12.98
CA ARG A 61 5.65 -20.65 12.10
C ARG A 61 5.09 -20.13 10.78
N GLN A 62 4.88 -18.82 10.65
CA GLN A 62 4.25 -18.23 9.46
C GLN A 62 5.06 -18.53 8.20
N ASN A 63 4.50 -19.14 7.18
CA ASN A 63 5.11 -19.14 5.85
C ASN A 63 4.69 -17.87 5.09
N PHE A 64 5.65 -17.13 4.53
CA PHE A 64 5.37 -15.92 3.75
C PHE A 64 5.28 -16.26 2.26
N GLU A 65 4.29 -17.07 1.93
CA GLU A 65 3.99 -17.44 0.54
C GLU A 65 3.27 -16.29 -0.19
N ASP A 66 3.22 -16.37 -1.52
CA ASP A 66 2.63 -15.33 -2.39
C ASP A 66 1.24 -14.88 -1.93
N ALA A 67 0.41 -15.81 -1.45
CA ALA A 67 -0.93 -15.49 -0.95
C ALA A 67 -0.89 -14.60 0.31
N VAL A 68 0.02 -14.86 1.25
CA VAL A 68 0.22 -14.06 2.47
C VAL A 68 0.78 -12.69 2.09
N ILE A 69 1.78 -12.68 1.21
CA ILE A 69 2.41 -11.45 0.69
C ILE A 69 1.36 -10.57 0.00
N GLY A 70 0.50 -11.17 -0.83
CA GLY A 70 -0.59 -10.48 -1.51
C GLY A 70 -1.59 -9.84 -0.55
N ARG A 71 -1.98 -10.54 0.52
CA ARG A 71 -2.85 -9.96 1.55
C ARG A 71 -2.22 -8.82 2.33
N LEU A 72 -0.94 -8.94 2.66
CA LEU A 72 -0.21 -7.87 3.34
C LEU A 72 -0.04 -6.66 2.41
N ALA A 73 0.15 -6.86 1.10
CA ALA A 73 0.18 -5.79 0.11
C ALA A 73 -1.17 -5.07 -0.03
N GLU A 74 -2.28 -5.81 0.04
CA GLU A 74 -3.64 -5.24 0.06
C GLU A 74 -3.85 -4.36 1.31
N ALA A 75 -3.50 -4.88 2.49
CA ALA A 75 -3.52 -4.12 3.74
C ALA A 75 -2.64 -2.86 3.66
N HIS A 76 -1.45 -2.96 3.08
CA HIS A 76 -0.56 -1.82 2.84
C HIS A 76 -1.25 -0.73 1.99
N GLY A 77 -1.88 -1.11 0.87
CA GLY A 77 -2.56 -0.17 -0.02
C GLY A 77 -3.73 0.53 0.66
N ILE A 78 -4.56 -0.24 1.38
CA ILE A 78 -5.70 0.31 2.14
C ILE A 78 -5.23 1.25 3.25
N THR A 79 -4.26 0.85 4.07
CA THR A 79 -3.74 1.72 5.14
C THR A 79 -3.05 2.96 4.58
N SER A 80 -2.45 2.88 3.39
CA SER A 80 -1.86 4.07 2.74
C SER A 80 -2.92 5.07 2.26
N GLU A 81 -4.09 4.60 1.84
CA GLU A 81 -5.20 5.45 1.35
C GLU A 81 -6.08 6.02 2.47
N PHE A 82 -6.31 5.23 3.52
CA PHE A 82 -7.27 5.56 4.59
C PHE A 82 -6.59 5.87 5.93
N GLY A 83 -5.36 5.45 6.16
CA GLY A 83 -4.68 5.51 7.47
C GLY A 83 -4.51 6.92 8.02
N ASP A 84 -4.22 7.91 7.17
CA ASP A 84 -4.06 9.31 7.58
C ASP A 84 -5.38 9.97 8.03
N ARG A 85 -6.53 9.33 7.74
CA ARG A 85 -7.87 9.79 8.10
C ARG A 85 -8.45 9.07 9.32
N LEU A 86 -7.69 8.16 9.93
CA LEU A 86 -8.05 7.55 11.21
C LEU A 86 -8.01 8.60 12.34
N PRO A 87 -8.68 8.35 13.48
CA PRO A 87 -8.54 9.16 14.68
C PRO A 87 -7.07 9.45 15.01
N GLY A 88 -6.78 10.67 15.46
CA GLY A 88 -5.40 11.11 15.71
C GLY A 88 -4.63 10.25 16.72
N SER A 89 -5.34 9.59 17.66
CA SER A 89 -4.79 8.60 18.59
C SER A 89 -4.16 7.40 17.89
N LEU A 90 -4.63 7.06 16.69
CA LEU A 90 -4.20 5.88 15.91
C LEU A 90 -3.10 6.16 14.90
N ARG A 91 -2.65 7.42 14.74
CA ARG A 91 -1.68 7.80 13.70
C ARG A 91 -0.40 6.94 13.71
N GLU A 92 0.17 6.70 14.89
CA GLU A 92 1.37 5.86 15.02
C GLU A 92 1.11 4.38 14.70
N ALA A 93 -0.06 3.87 15.09
CA ALA A 93 -0.47 2.50 14.77
C ALA A 93 -0.68 2.33 13.25
N ALA A 94 -1.33 3.30 12.60
CA ALA A 94 -1.52 3.33 11.16
C ALA A 94 -0.17 3.35 10.41
N GLU A 95 0.78 4.17 10.86
CA GLU A 95 2.14 4.19 10.31
C GLU A 95 2.84 2.84 10.46
N THR A 96 2.72 2.22 11.64
CA THR A 96 3.33 0.92 11.91
C THR A 96 2.72 -0.17 11.03
N VAL A 97 1.40 -0.20 10.87
CA VAL A 97 0.73 -1.12 9.93
C VAL A 97 1.21 -0.86 8.50
N ARG A 98 1.22 0.40 8.05
CA ARG A 98 1.64 0.77 6.69
C ARG A 98 3.09 0.35 6.39
N SER A 99 4.01 0.64 7.30
CA SER A 99 5.44 0.37 7.12
C SER A 99 5.77 -1.11 7.20
N THR A 100 5.17 -1.85 8.15
CA THR A 100 5.40 -3.30 8.30
C THR A 100 4.82 -4.09 7.13
N THR A 101 3.60 -3.79 6.69
CA THR A 101 2.98 -4.44 5.52
C THR A 101 3.70 -4.08 4.22
N GLY A 102 4.16 -2.84 4.06
CA GLY A 102 4.99 -2.42 2.91
C GLY A 102 6.37 -3.10 2.89
N ALA A 103 6.92 -3.46 4.04
CA ALA A 103 8.14 -4.25 4.12
C ALA A 103 7.87 -5.74 3.85
N LEU A 104 6.87 -6.32 4.50
CA LEU A 104 6.51 -7.74 4.39
C LEU A 104 5.98 -8.15 3.02
N SER A 105 5.48 -7.21 2.23
CA SER A 105 5.03 -7.45 0.84
C SER A 105 6.19 -7.62 -0.17
N LYS A 106 7.44 -7.55 0.29
CA LYS A 106 8.62 -7.80 -0.55
C LYS A 106 9.09 -9.26 -0.43
N ASN A 107 9.55 -9.82 -1.55
CA ASN A 107 9.96 -11.22 -1.64
C ASN A 107 11.37 -11.51 -1.07
N ASP A 108 12.15 -10.48 -0.75
CA ASP A 108 13.58 -10.59 -0.37
C ASP A 108 13.84 -10.34 1.12
N VAL A 109 12.79 -10.28 1.95
CA VAL A 109 12.94 -10.03 3.39
C VAL A 109 13.47 -11.27 4.11
N PRO A 110 14.60 -11.19 4.82
CA PRO A 110 15.10 -12.32 5.61
C PRO A 110 14.09 -12.80 6.66
N ARG A 111 14.07 -14.12 6.91
CA ARG A 111 13.10 -14.78 7.80
C ARG A 111 12.93 -14.11 9.16
N GLU A 112 14.03 -13.88 9.86
CA GLU A 112 14.02 -13.25 11.20
C GLU A 112 13.40 -11.86 11.16
N ARG A 113 13.66 -11.11 10.09
CA ARG A 113 13.08 -9.79 9.88
C ARG A 113 11.59 -9.88 9.57
N GLN A 114 11.14 -10.86 8.78
CA GLN A 114 9.72 -11.07 8.52
C GLN A 114 8.95 -11.33 9.82
N VAL A 115 9.47 -12.21 10.68
CA VAL A 115 8.85 -12.51 11.98
C VAL A 115 8.77 -11.27 12.86
N ALA A 116 9.87 -10.50 12.95
CA ALA A 116 9.89 -9.27 13.74
C ALA A 116 8.88 -8.23 13.22
N LEU A 117 8.78 -8.06 11.90
CA LEU A 117 7.80 -7.16 11.27
C LEU A 117 6.36 -7.63 11.51
N LEU A 118 6.10 -8.95 11.45
CA LEU A 118 4.77 -9.50 11.69
C LEU A 118 4.30 -9.26 13.13
N ARG A 119 5.21 -9.38 14.11
CA ARG A 119 4.90 -9.05 15.51
C ARG A 119 4.55 -7.57 15.69
N GLN A 120 5.31 -6.68 15.05
CA GLN A 120 5.05 -5.23 15.05
C GLN A 120 3.71 -4.89 14.39
N TYR A 121 3.45 -5.48 13.22
CA TYR A 121 2.17 -5.36 12.52
C TYR A 121 1.00 -5.73 13.43
N ARG A 122 1.05 -6.89 14.09
CA ARG A 122 -0.05 -7.36 14.96
C ARG A 122 -0.33 -6.42 16.12
N ALA A 123 0.71 -5.96 16.81
CA ALA A 123 0.54 -5.05 17.94
C ALA A 123 -0.15 -3.74 17.52
N ALA A 124 0.23 -3.19 16.36
CA ALA A 124 -0.40 -2.00 15.81
C ALA A 124 -1.82 -2.25 15.30
N ALA A 125 -2.04 -3.38 14.61
CA ALA A 125 -3.34 -3.79 14.11
C ALA A 125 -4.36 -3.99 15.25
N ASP A 126 -3.95 -4.63 16.35
CA ASP A 126 -4.80 -4.81 17.53
C ASP A 126 -5.28 -3.48 18.10
N ARG A 127 -4.40 -2.47 18.15
CA ARG A 127 -4.75 -1.13 18.62
C ARG A 127 -5.79 -0.46 17.72
N ILE A 128 -5.61 -0.56 16.40
CA ILE A 128 -6.58 -0.03 15.44
C ILE A 128 -7.93 -0.74 15.60
N VAL A 129 -7.94 -2.06 15.68
CA VAL A 129 -9.18 -2.85 15.83
C VAL A 129 -9.89 -2.51 17.14
N ALA A 130 -9.16 -2.33 18.24
CA ALA A 130 -9.75 -1.99 19.53
C ALA A 130 -10.39 -0.59 19.56
N GLU A 131 -9.76 0.41 18.93
CA GLU A 131 -10.27 1.78 18.93
C GLU A 131 -11.32 2.03 17.83
N CYS A 132 -11.23 1.36 16.67
CA CYS A 132 -12.21 1.50 15.58
C CYS A 132 -13.40 0.53 15.66
N GLY A 133 -13.26 -0.60 16.38
CA GLY A 133 -14.31 -1.62 16.51
C GLY A 133 -15.23 -1.44 17.72
N GLY A 134 -15.06 -0.35 18.46
CA GLY A 134 -15.89 0.03 19.62
C GLY A 134 -17.12 0.84 19.25
#